data_AF-A0A5J4KM81-F1
#
_entry.id   AF-A0A5J4KM81-F1
#
_cell.length_a   1.000
_cell.length_b   1.000
_cell.length_c   1.000
_cell.angle_alpha   90.00
_cell.angle_beta   90.00
_cell.angle_gamma   90.00
#
_symmetry.space_group_name_H-M   'P 1'
#
loop_
_entity.id
_entity.type
_entity.pdbx_description
1 polymer ?
#
loop_
_entity_poly.entity_id
_entity_poly.type
_entity_poly.pdbx_seq_one_letter_code
_entity_poly.pdbx_strand_id
1 'polypeptide(L)'
;MREDAPKNSEYRRFKIKQVEGPNDYASHQEVLRRRFRKAATHATSLPAKPDDDISLPVGETIEDIIQDDEPATTEKPAAVTQHDWAMPDLVIIDGGKGHLNAALEVMRELDLDIPTIGVAKEEGSHSKLNTAEEIYIPGASDPISLPRNSQGLYLLQRIRDEAHRFGITYHRKLRSNRTFKSVLDEIPGIGPKRKQALLKHFGSVRAISNASLDDLAALDGMSRDAAEKVKEYIGRVE
;
A
#
# COMPACT_ATOMS: atom_id res chain seq x y z
N MET A 1 -0.58 -8.38 26.81
CA MET A 1 -0.28 -7.79 25.48
C MET A 1 -0.39 -6.28 25.64
N ARG A 2 0.57 -5.49 25.16
CA ARG A 2 0.50 -4.02 25.25
C ARG A 2 -0.60 -3.53 24.30
N GLU A 3 -1.63 -2.85 24.79
CA GLU A 3 -2.74 -2.31 23.98
C GLU A 3 -2.28 -1.28 22.94
N ASP A 4 -1.10 -0.69 23.13
CA ASP A 4 -0.50 0.36 22.30
C ASP A 4 0.43 -0.17 21.18
N ALA A 5 0.52 -1.48 20.97
CA ALA A 5 1.36 -2.07 19.93
C ALA A 5 0.61 -2.22 18.58
N PRO A 6 1.28 -2.00 17.43
CA PRO A 6 0.64 -2.17 16.14
C PRO A 6 0.21 -3.62 15.87
N LYS A 7 -1.04 -3.82 15.46
CA LYS A 7 -1.58 -5.12 15.07
C LYS A 7 -1.37 -5.38 13.58
N ASN A 8 -0.14 -5.76 13.21
CA ASN A 8 0.24 -5.95 11.80
C ASN A 8 -0.67 -6.90 11.03
N SER A 9 -1.25 -7.92 11.68
CA SER A 9 -2.20 -8.86 11.07
C SER A 9 -3.51 -8.21 10.59
N GLU A 10 -3.84 -7.01 11.09
CA GLU A 10 -5.03 -6.24 10.71
C GLU A 10 -4.73 -5.21 9.61
N TYR A 11 -3.48 -5.11 9.12
CA TYR A 11 -3.12 -4.16 8.07
C TYR A 11 -3.62 -4.59 6.71
N ARG A 12 -4.04 -3.61 5.89
CA ARG A 12 -4.76 -3.88 4.65
C ARG A 12 -4.43 -2.86 3.58
N ARG A 13 -4.46 -3.30 2.33
CA ARG A 13 -4.21 -2.46 1.15
C ARG A 13 -5.39 -2.54 0.22
N PHE A 14 -5.80 -1.39 -0.29
CA PHE A 14 -6.89 -1.28 -1.24
C PHE A 14 -6.31 -0.80 -2.57
N LYS A 15 -6.51 -1.59 -3.63
CA LYS A 15 -6.31 -1.10 -4.99
C LYS A 15 -7.52 -0.26 -5.36
N ILE A 16 -7.28 1.02 -5.63
CA ILE A 16 -8.30 1.98 -6.07
C ILE A 16 -8.75 1.57 -7.48
N LYS A 17 -10.06 1.48 -7.70
CA LYS A 17 -10.64 1.01 -8.97
C LYS A 17 -11.56 2.04 -9.61
N GLN A 18 -12.26 2.85 -8.81
CA GLN A 18 -13.35 3.69 -9.29
C GLN A 18 -12.92 5.14 -9.55
N VAL A 19 -11.71 5.50 -9.13
CA VAL A 19 -11.18 6.86 -9.25
C VAL A 19 -10.27 6.95 -10.45
N GLU A 20 -10.63 7.81 -11.40
CA GLU A 20 -9.80 8.14 -12.55
C GLU A 20 -8.85 9.30 -12.22
N GLY A 21 -7.56 9.14 -12.56
CA GLY A 21 -6.54 10.17 -12.36
C GLY A 21 -6.09 10.35 -10.90
N PRO A 22 -5.18 11.30 -10.63
CA PRO A 22 -4.63 11.55 -9.30
C PRO A 22 -5.62 12.35 -8.45
N ASN A 23 -6.60 11.67 -7.84
CA ASN A 23 -7.54 12.26 -6.89
C ASN A 23 -7.49 11.51 -5.54
N ASP A 24 -6.66 12.03 -4.63
CA ASP A 24 -6.41 11.43 -3.32
C ASP A 24 -7.64 11.48 -2.41
N TYR A 25 -8.51 12.48 -2.56
CA TYR A 25 -9.76 12.58 -1.80
C TYR A 25 -10.72 11.46 -2.18
N ALA A 26 -11.01 11.31 -3.47
CA ALA A 26 -11.90 10.27 -3.96
C ALA A 26 -11.34 8.86 -3.66
N SER A 27 -10.01 8.70 -3.72
CA SER A 27 -9.33 7.45 -3.37
C SER A 27 -9.55 7.09 -1.89
N HIS A 28 -9.37 8.06 -0.97
CA HIS A 28 -9.68 7.85 0.44
C HIS A 28 -11.14 7.48 0.68
N GLN A 29 -12.07 8.14 -0.02
CA GLN A 29 -13.50 7.85 0.10
C GLN A 29 -13.83 6.43 -0.37
N GLU A 30 -13.26 5.96 -1.48
CA GLU A 30 -13.43 4.58 -1.93
C GLU A 30 -12.97 3.57 -0.87
N VAL A 31 -11.80 3.81 -0.26
CA VAL A 31 -11.25 2.95 0.80
C VAL A 31 -12.18 2.89 2.00
N LEU A 32 -12.65 4.04 2.49
CA LEU A 32 -13.54 4.09 3.65
C LEU A 32 -14.88 3.43 3.36
N ARG A 33 -15.48 3.67 2.19
CA ARG A 33 -16.73 3.00 1.78
C ARG A 33 -16.57 1.49 1.78
N ARG A 34 -15.48 0.99 1.19
CA ARG A 34 -15.19 -0.44 1.14
C ARG A 34 -14.92 -1.02 2.52
N ARG A 35 -14.19 -0.29 3.37
CA ARG A 35 -13.86 -0.73 4.73
C ARG A 35 -15.10 -0.92 5.59
N PHE A 36 -15.98 0.08 5.58
CA PHE A 36 -17.12 0.13 6.47
C PHE A 36 -18.42 -0.40 5.86
N ARG A 37 -18.38 -0.91 4.62
CA ARG A 37 -19.55 -1.44 3.91
C ARG A 37 -20.39 -2.42 4.72
N LYS A 38 -19.74 -3.30 5.50
CA LYS A 38 -20.42 -4.30 6.32
C LYS A 38 -21.05 -3.73 7.60
N ALA A 39 -20.51 -2.62 8.11
CA ALA A 39 -20.99 -1.95 9.31
C ALA A 39 -22.18 -1.01 9.02
N ALA A 40 -22.46 -0.72 7.76
CA ALA A 40 -23.60 0.08 7.35
C ALA A 40 -24.91 -0.70 7.53
N THR A 41 -25.56 -0.51 8.67
CA THR A 41 -26.82 -1.19 9.04
C THR A 41 -28.01 -0.78 8.14
N HIS A 42 -27.88 0.29 7.33
CA HIS A 42 -28.97 0.86 6.54
C HIS A 42 -28.66 1.18 5.05
N ALA A 43 -27.57 0.67 4.47
CA ALA A 43 -27.28 0.91 3.05
C ALA A 43 -28.10 -0.01 2.12
N THR A 44 -29.41 0.20 2.05
CA THR A 44 -30.21 -0.20 0.88
C THR A 44 -29.64 0.57 -0.33
N SER A 45 -29.28 -0.17 -1.38
CA SER A 45 -28.85 0.28 -2.72
C SER A 45 -27.42 0.82 -2.94
N LEU A 46 -26.39 0.27 -2.29
CA LEU A 46 -25.03 0.32 -2.89
C LEU A 46 -24.85 -0.86 -3.86
N PRO A 47 -24.54 -0.66 -5.15
CA PRO A 47 -24.40 -1.74 -6.11
C PRO A 47 -23.35 -2.75 -5.64
N ALA A 48 -23.73 -4.02 -5.66
CA ALA A 48 -22.90 -5.13 -5.19
C ALA A 48 -22.01 -5.68 -6.32
N LYS A 49 -20.71 -5.78 -6.00
CA LYS A 49 -19.66 -6.67 -6.54
C LYS A 49 -18.97 -6.30 -7.88
N PRO A 50 -17.69 -6.69 -8.09
CA PRO A 50 -16.94 -7.76 -7.40
C PRO A 50 -15.80 -7.33 -6.47
N ASP A 51 -15.82 -8.02 -5.33
CA ASP A 51 -14.71 -8.59 -4.56
C ASP A 51 -13.33 -8.46 -5.25
N ASP A 52 -12.43 -7.71 -4.61
CA ASP A 52 -10.96 -7.84 -4.65
C ASP A 52 -10.42 -7.01 -3.49
N ASP A 53 -10.74 -7.43 -2.27
CA ASP A 53 -9.91 -7.05 -1.13
C ASP A 53 -8.58 -7.76 -1.33
N ILE A 54 -7.51 -7.01 -1.60
CA ILE A 54 -6.16 -7.60 -1.62
C ILE A 54 -5.74 -7.73 -0.15
N SER A 55 -6.49 -8.54 0.62
CA SER A 55 -6.10 -8.98 1.96
C SER A 55 -4.95 -9.98 1.78
N LEU A 56 -3.75 -9.46 1.49
CA LEU A 56 -2.55 -10.26 1.70
C LEU A 56 -2.24 -10.21 3.19
N PRO A 57 -2.35 -11.35 3.92
CA PRO A 57 -1.80 -11.42 5.26
C PRO A 57 -0.32 -11.02 5.21
N VAL A 58 0.18 -10.44 6.30
CA VAL A 58 1.61 -10.13 6.44
C VAL A 58 2.37 -11.47 6.36
N GLY A 59 2.93 -11.78 5.19
CA GLY A 59 3.61 -13.05 4.94
C GLY A 59 3.64 -13.54 3.49
N GLU A 60 2.76 -13.05 2.60
CA GLU A 60 2.70 -13.57 1.21
C GLU A 60 3.35 -12.63 0.17
N THR A 61 3.98 -13.26 -0.83
CA THR A 61 4.70 -12.65 -1.94
C THR A 61 3.74 -12.06 -2.98
N ILE A 62 4.23 -11.13 -3.80
CA ILE A 62 3.44 -10.39 -4.82
C ILE A 62 3.03 -11.29 -6.00
N GLU A 63 3.30 -12.59 -5.94
CA GLU A 63 2.97 -13.54 -7.02
C GLU A 63 1.48 -13.57 -7.37
N ASP A 64 0.58 -13.15 -6.47
CA ASP A 64 -0.86 -13.12 -6.72
C ASP A 64 -1.39 -11.80 -7.34
N ILE A 65 -0.55 -10.77 -7.52
CA ILE A 65 -0.98 -9.45 -8.03
C ILE A 65 -0.68 -9.30 -9.54
N ILE A 66 0.19 -10.13 -10.11
CA ILE A 66 0.58 -10.06 -11.52
C ILE A 66 -0.01 -11.26 -12.28
N GLN A 67 -1.33 -11.22 -12.52
CA GLN A 67 -1.90 -11.82 -13.73
C GLN A 67 -2.09 -10.68 -14.73
N ASP A 68 -1.26 -10.70 -15.78
CA ASP A 68 -1.36 -9.83 -16.95
C ASP A 68 -2.71 -10.09 -17.67
N ASP A 69 -3.23 -9.05 -18.33
CA ASP A 69 -4.43 -9.05 -19.20
C ASP A 69 -4.52 -10.29 -20.11
N GLU A 70 -5.51 -11.15 -19.87
CA GLU A 70 -6.08 -12.09 -20.83
C GLU A 70 -7.61 -12.13 -20.59
N PRO A 71 -8.47 -12.08 -21.63
CA PRO A 71 -9.91 -12.06 -21.47
C PRO A 71 -10.41 -13.33 -20.76
N ALA A 72 -11.02 -13.11 -19.59
CA ALA A 72 -11.54 -14.16 -18.72
C ALA A 72 -12.53 -15.08 -19.45
N THR A 73 -12.16 -16.35 -19.61
CA THR A 73 -13.12 -17.45 -19.58
C THR A 73 -12.61 -18.51 -18.62
N THR A 74 -13.56 -19.08 -17.86
CA THR A 74 -13.43 -20.18 -16.89
C THR A 74 -12.90 -19.82 -15.49
N GLU A 75 -13.87 -19.42 -14.67
CA GLU A 75 -14.09 -19.80 -13.26
C GLU A 75 -12.97 -20.60 -12.58
N LYS A 76 -12.25 -19.94 -11.67
CA LYS A 76 -11.51 -20.59 -10.57
C LYS A 76 -12.03 -20.01 -9.24
N PRO A 77 -12.31 -20.85 -8.24
CA PRO A 77 -13.14 -20.46 -7.11
C PRO A 77 -12.39 -19.50 -6.18
N ALA A 78 -13.05 -18.37 -5.90
CA ALA A 78 -12.58 -17.35 -4.97
C ALA A 78 -12.36 -17.96 -3.58
N ALA A 79 -11.13 -17.94 -3.09
CA ALA A 79 -10.85 -18.07 -1.67
C ALA A 79 -11.34 -16.80 -0.96
N VAL A 80 -12.62 -16.80 -0.59
CA VAL A 80 -13.24 -15.74 0.20
C VAL A 80 -12.75 -15.87 1.64
N THR A 81 -11.68 -15.17 1.99
CA THR A 81 -11.33 -14.97 3.40
C THR A 81 -12.24 -13.89 3.99
N GLN A 82 -13.43 -14.30 4.44
CA GLN A 82 -14.29 -13.52 5.33
C GLN A 82 -13.48 -13.04 6.55
N HIS A 83 -13.15 -11.76 6.61
CA HIS A 83 -12.63 -11.14 7.82
C HIS A 83 -13.56 -9.98 8.20
N ASP A 84 -13.99 -9.99 9.46
CA ASP A 84 -14.71 -8.88 10.08
C ASP A 84 -13.69 -8.06 10.87
N TRP A 85 -13.43 -6.83 10.44
CA TRP A 85 -12.71 -5.88 11.28
C TRP A 85 -13.62 -5.49 12.44
N ALA A 86 -13.06 -5.46 13.65
CA ALA A 86 -13.71 -4.77 14.75
C ALA A 86 -13.93 -3.31 14.38
N MET A 87 -15.04 -2.74 14.84
CA MET A 87 -15.30 -1.33 14.66
C MET A 87 -14.25 -0.52 15.43
N PRO A 88 -13.55 0.43 14.79
CA PRO A 88 -12.57 1.25 15.47
C PRO A 88 -13.26 2.28 16.38
N ASP A 89 -12.64 2.59 17.52
CA ASP A 89 -13.08 3.67 18.41
C ASP A 89 -12.67 5.07 17.90
N LEU A 90 -11.69 5.13 16.99
CA LEU A 90 -11.19 6.35 16.38
C LEU A 90 -10.64 6.06 14.98
N VAL A 91 -10.99 6.91 14.01
CA VAL A 91 -10.39 6.92 12.68
C VAL A 91 -9.45 8.12 12.56
N ILE A 92 -8.22 7.86 12.13
CA ILE A 92 -7.20 8.88 11.87
C ILE A 92 -6.90 8.89 10.38
N ILE A 93 -7.04 10.07 9.76
CA ILE A 93 -6.74 10.29 8.35
C ILE A 93 -5.41 11.04 8.23
N ASP A 94 -4.46 10.53 7.44
CA ASP A 94 -3.19 11.21 7.14
C ASP A 94 -3.44 12.32 6.12
N GLY A 95 -3.84 13.49 6.61
CA GLY A 95 -4.19 14.64 5.80
C GLY A 95 -4.92 15.73 6.60
N GLY A 96 -4.87 16.96 6.08
CA GLY A 96 -5.53 18.12 6.68
C GLY A 96 -7.05 18.16 6.48
N LYS A 97 -7.66 19.34 6.66
CA LYS A 97 -9.12 19.56 6.60
C LYS A 97 -9.81 18.95 5.39
N GLY A 98 -9.21 19.04 4.20
CA GLY A 98 -9.80 18.49 2.97
C GLY A 98 -10.01 16.97 3.06
N HIS A 99 -8.99 16.23 3.52
CA HIS A 99 -9.05 14.78 3.66
C HIS A 99 -10.01 14.35 4.77
N LEU A 100 -10.02 15.08 5.89
CA LEU A 100 -10.99 14.87 6.96
C LEU A 100 -12.43 15.05 6.47
N ASN A 101 -12.73 16.13 5.75
CA ASN A 101 -14.07 16.39 5.23
C ASN A 101 -14.52 15.31 4.25
N ALA A 102 -13.64 14.85 3.37
CA ALA A 102 -13.92 13.74 2.46
C ALA A 102 -14.26 12.45 3.22
N ALA A 103 -13.53 12.15 4.30
CA ALA A 103 -13.82 11.00 5.16
C ALA A 103 -15.16 11.14 5.89
N LEU A 104 -15.45 12.32 6.45
CA LEU A 104 -16.72 12.59 7.15
C LEU A 104 -17.94 12.53 6.23
N GLU A 105 -17.79 12.84 4.95
CA GLU A 105 -18.84 12.61 3.95
C GLU A 105 -19.21 11.14 3.87
N VAL A 106 -18.23 10.24 3.82
CA VAL A 106 -18.45 8.79 3.80
C VAL A 106 -19.03 8.28 5.13
N MET A 107 -18.56 8.79 6.27
CA MET A 107 -19.13 8.39 7.56
C MET A 107 -20.61 8.76 7.65
N ARG A 108 -21.01 9.95 7.16
CA ARG A 108 -22.41 10.37 7.08
C ARG A 108 -23.21 9.55 6.07
N GLU A 109 -22.64 9.25 4.91
CA GLU A 109 -23.25 8.40 3.88
C GLU A 109 -23.60 7.00 4.42
N LEU A 110 -22.74 6.46 5.29
CA LEU A 110 -22.90 5.13 5.88
C LEU A 110 -23.60 5.13 7.24
N ASP A 111 -24.02 6.29 7.74
CA ASP A 111 -24.64 6.48 9.06
C ASP A 111 -23.77 5.94 10.22
N LEU A 112 -22.48 6.26 10.18
CA LEU A 112 -21.49 5.81 11.15
C LEU A 112 -21.07 6.93 12.09
N ASP A 113 -21.31 6.73 13.38
CA ASP A 113 -20.90 7.65 14.45
C ASP A 113 -19.56 7.22 15.06
N ILE A 114 -18.51 7.24 14.23
CA ILE A 114 -17.13 6.98 14.69
C ILE A 114 -16.36 8.30 14.76
N PRO A 115 -15.74 8.65 15.91
CA PRO A 115 -14.81 9.76 15.99
C PRO A 115 -13.77 9.71 14.87
N THR A 116 -13.66 10.77 14.08
CA THR A 116 -12.74 10.85 12.96
C THR A 116 -11.94 12.15 13.03
N ILE A 117 -10.61 12.04 12.96
CA ILE A 117 -9.69 13.18 13.00
C ILE A 117 -8.76 13.16 11.78
N GLY A 118 -8.35 14.35 11.34
CA GLY A 118 -7.27 14.51 10.36
C GLY A 118 -5.98 14.85 11.08
N VAL A 119 -4.86 14.27 10.65
CA VAL A 119 -3.52 14.62 11.15
C VAL A 119 -2.68 15.04 9.97
N ALA A 120 -2.11 16.25 10.04
CA ALA A 120 -1.18 16.73 9.03
C ALA A 120 0.07 17.33 9.67
N LYS A 121 1.11 17.49 8.87
CA LYS A 121 2.30 18.24 9.28
C LYS A 121 1.99 19.73 9.20
N GLU A 122 2.41 20.47 10.23
CA GLU A 122 2.38 21.93 10.23
C GLU A 122 3.11 22.48 8.99
N GLU A 123 2.45 23.39 8.27
CA GLU A 123 3.05 24.09 7.13
C GLU A 123 4.26 24.91 7.60
N GLY A 124 5.43 24.64 7.02
CA GLY A 124 6.68 25.35 7.32
C GLY A 124 7.73 24.53 8.08
N SER A 125 7.39 23.35 8.62
CA SER A 125 8.39 22.49 9.27
C SER A 125 9.10 21.57 8.26
N HIS A 126 10.15 22.09 7.62
CA HIS A 126 11.02 21.33 6.69
C HIS A 126 11.91 20.28 7.40
N SER A 127 11.88 20.22 8.74
CA SER A 127 12.70 19.28 9.52
C SER A 127 11.86 18.12 10.06
N LYS A 128 12.25 16.89 9.69
CA LYS A 128 11.72 15.64 10.29
C LYS A 128 11.89 15.59 11.81
N LEU A 129 12.83 16.36 12.38
CA LEU A 129 13.14 16.34 13.80
C LEU A 129 12.25 17.29 14.64
N ASN A 130 11.56 18.24 13.99
CA ASN A 130 10.76 19.30 14.64
C ASN A 130 9.34 19.44 14.06
N THR A 131 8.82 18.39 13.42
CA THR A 131 7.47 18.41 12.85
C THR A 131 6.43 18.49 13.97
N ALA A 132 5.76 19.64 14.11
CA ALA A 132 4.53 19.70 14.88
C ALA A 132 3.43 19.03 14.05
N GLU A 133 2.62 18.20 14.71
CA GLU A 133 1.44 17.63 14.10
C GLU A 133 0.23 18.49 14.45
N GLU A 134 -0.53 18.84 13.42
CA GLU A 134 -1.80 19.54 13.55
C GLU A 134 -2.92 18.52 13.49
N ILE A 135 -3.78 18.55 14.50
CA ILE A 135 -4.95 17.69 14.60
C ILE A 135 -6.17 18.50 14.17
N TYR A 136 -6.81 18.04 13.11
CA TYR A 136 -8.03 18.60 12.58
C TYR A 136 -9.22 17.83 13.15
N ILE A 137 -10.15 18.55 13.77
CA ILE A 137 -11.37 17.99 14.38
C ILE A 137 -12.59 18.50 13.60
N PRO A 138 -13.62 17.66 13.38
CA PRO A 138 -14.85 18.09 12.73
C PRO A 138 -15.48 19.29 13.45
N GLY A 139 -15.85 20.32 12.69
CA GLY A 139 -16.50 21.53 13.23
C GLY A 139 -15.58 22.54 13.92
N ALA A 140 -14.30 22.24 14.11
CA ALA A 140 -13.32 23.19 14.64
C ALA A 140 -12.73 24.06 13.52
N SER A 141 -12.68 25.37 13.76
CA SER A 141 -12.09 26.35 12.82
C SER A 141 -10.58 26.21 12.74
N ASP A 142 -9.92 25.99 13.87
CA ASP A 142 -8.46 25.92 13.99
C ASP A 142 -8.01 24.50 14.38
N PRO A 143 -6.87 24.02 13.84
CA PRO A 143 -6.30 22.76 14.27
C PRO A 143 -5.79 22.83 15.70
N ILE A 144 -5.76 21.67 16.38
CA ILE A 144 -5.13 21.52 17.68
C ILE A 144 -3.66 21.14 17.45
N SER A 145 -2.76 21.91 18.04
CA SER A 145 -1.34 21.57 18.14
C SER A 145 -1.04 20.95 19.49
N LEU A 146 -0.38 19.80 19.51
CA LEU A 146 0.05 19.16 20.75
C LEU A 146 1.43 19.67 21.20
N PRO A 147 1.67 19.80 22.52
CA PRO A 147 3.00 20.13 23.04
C PRO A 147 4.05 19.12 22.56
N ARG A 148 5.25 19.61 22.23
CA ARG A 148 6.37 18.83 21.66
C ARG A 148 6.86 17.67 22.55
N ASN A 149 6.58 17.75 23.85
CA ASN A 149 6.92 16.76 24.86
C ASN A 149 5.72 15.91 25.32
N SER A 150 4.57 16.06 24.66
CA SER A 150 3.36 15.32 25.05
C SER A 150 3.41 13.87 24.57
N GLN A 151 2.94 12.95 25.41
CA GLN A 151 2.81 11.54 25.05
C GLN A 151 1.81 11.32 23.90
N GLY A 152 0.79 12.18 23.81
CA GLY A 152 -0.18 12.16 22.71
C GLY A 152 0.47 12.42 21.36
N LEU A 153 1.38 13.39 21.26
CA LEU A 153 2.11 13.67 20.03
C LEU A 153 2.96 12.48 19.61
N TYR A 154 3.67 11.85 20.54
CA TYR A 154 4.49 10.67 20.22
C TYR A 154 3.66 9.47 19.79
N LEU A 155 2.44 9.33 20.32
CA LEU A 155 1.52 8.29 19.85
C LEU A 155 1.08 8.54 18.41
N LEU A 156 0.63 9.76 18.10
CA LEU A 156 0.18 10.11 16.74
C LEU A 156 1.31 10.00 15.71
N GLN A 157 2.51 10.47 16.06
CA GLN A 157 3.71 10.31 15.22
C GLN A 157 3.98 8.83 14.91
N ARG A 158 3.91 7.94 15.92
CA ARG A 158 4.11 6.50 15.71
C ARG A 158 3.03 5.91 14.80
N ILE A 159 1.76 6.27 14.98
CA ILE A 159 0.65 5.79 14.15
C ILE A 159 0.84 6.26 12.70
N ARG A 160 1.15 7.54 12.49
CA ARG A 160 1.36 8.12 11.17
C ARG A 160 2.57 7.51 10.48
N ASP A 161 3.71 7.46 11.17
CA ASP A 161 4.95 6.90 10.63
C ASP A 161 4.76 5.43 10.24
N GLU A 162 3.96 4.69 11.00
CA GLU A 162 3.63 3.30 10.71
C GLU A 162 2.72 3.14 9.49
N ALA A 163 1.66 3.96 9.37
CA ALA A 163 0.81 4.01 8.19
C ALA A 163 1.61 4.41 6.94
N HIS A 164 2.45 5.43 7.06
CA HIS A 164 3.32 5.92 6.00
C HIS A 164 4.37 4.87 5.58
N ARG A 165 5.01 4.20 6.57
CA ARG A 165 5.92 3.07 6.33
C ARG A 165 5.22 1.96 5.56
N PHE A 166 4.01 1.60 5.96
CA PHE A 166 3.23 0.53 5.34
C PHE A 166 2.88 0.84 3.87
N GLY A 167 2.49 2.09 3.59
CA GLY A 167 2.21 2.58 2.23
C GLY A 167 3.46 2.69 1.35
N ILE A 168 4.51 3.37 1.82
CA ILE A 168 5.77 3.54 1.07
C ILE A 168 6.41 2.21 0.74
N THR A 169 6.45 1.27 1.68
CA THR A 169 7.10 -0.03 1.46
C THR A 169 6.47 -0.76 0.29
N TYR A 170 5.14 -0.66 0.13
CA TYR A 170 4.42 -1.24 -0.99
C TYR A 170 4.75 -0.56 -2.31
N HIS A 171 4.64 0.77 -2.39
CA HIS A 171 4.95 1.51 -3.62
C HIS A 171 6.41 1.36 -4.04
N ARG A 172 7.34 1.27 -3.08
CA ARG A 172 8.76 0.99 -3.35
C ARG A 172 8.94 -0.39 -3.98
N LYS A 173 8.28 -1.43 -3.45
CA LYS A 173 8.32 -2.78 -4.01
C LYS A 173 7.71 -2.82 -5.42
N LEU A 174 6.56 -2.18 -5.61
CA LEU A 174 5.88 -2.10 -6.91
C LEU A 174 6.73 -1.35 -7.96
N ARG A 175 7.33 -0.22 -7.58
CA ARG A 175 8.22 0.57 -8.45
C ARG A 175 9.48 -0.21 -8.81
N SER A 176 10.12 -0.84 -7.82
CA SER A 176 11.28 -1.70 -8.02
C SER A 176 10.98 -2.80 -9.04
N ASN A 177 9.85 -3.50 -8.87
CA ASN A 177 9.45 -4.57 -9.79
C ASN A 177 9.18 -4.07 -11.22
N ARG A 178 8.55 -2.88 -11.38
CA ARG A 178 8.29 -2.31 -12.71
C ARG A 178 9.57 -1.88 -13.42
N THR A 179 10.45 -1.16 -12.71
CA THR A 179 11.77 -0.78 -13.25
C THR A 179 12.57 -2.04 -13.60
N PHE A 180 12.50 -3.05 -12.75
CA PHE A 180 13.16 -4.33 -12.98
C PHE A 180 12.63 -5.07 -14.21
N LYS A 181 11.31 -5.15 -14.42
CA LYS A 181 10.70 -5.74 -15.62
C LYS A 181 11.19 -5.01 -16.88
N SER A 182 11.20 -3.67 -16.87
CA SER A 182 11.71 -2.85 -17.98
C SER A 182 13.18 -3.14 -18.31
N VAL A 183 14.07 -3.15 -17.29
CA VAL A 183 15.49 -3.40 -17.49
C VAL A 183 15.74 -4.82 -18.01
N LEU A 184 15.05 -5.82 -17.45
CA LEU A 184 15.16 -7.20 -17.95
C LEU A 184 14.61 -7.35 -19.37
N ASP A 185 13.63 -6.53 -19.76
CA ASP A 185 13.06 -6.58 -21.10
C ASP A 185 13.99 -6.12 -22.20
N GLU A 186 14.92 -5.22 -21.86
CA GLU A 186 15.91 -4.67 -22.78
C GLU A 186 17.15 -5.56 -22.95
N ILE A 187 17.35 -6.60 -22.12
CA ILE A 187 18.51 -7.49 -22.20
C ILE A 187 18.40 -8.41 -23.42
N PRO A 188 19.30 -8.29 -24.42
CA PRO A 188 19.27 -9.14 -25.59
C PRO A 188 19.57 -10.60 -25.24
N GLY A 189 18.76 -11.53 -25.77
CA GLY A 189 18.99 -12.98 -25.60
C GLY A 189 18.47 -13.59 -24.29
N ILE A 190 17.77 -12.82 -23.45
CA ILE A 190 17.07 -13.32 -22.27
C ILE A 190 15.59 -13.47 -22.57
N GLY A 191 15.11 -14.72 -22.65
CA GLY A 191 13.70 -15.03 -22.92
C GLY A 191 12.81 -14.94 -21.67
N PRO A 192 11.47 -14.96 -21.84
CA PRO A 192 10.49 -14.72 -20.77
C PRO A 192 10.63 -15.66 -19.57
N LYS A 193 10.95 -16.95 -19.80
CA LYS A 193 11.17 -17.92 -18.71
C LYS A 193 12.34 -17.53 -17.80
N ARG A 194 13.46 -17.07 -18.38
CA ARG A 194 14.64 -16.62 -17.63
C ARG A 194 14.37 -15.32 -16.89
N LYS A 195 13.63 -14.39 -17.52
CA LYS A 195 13.19 -13.14 -16.86
C LYS A 195 12.33 -13.43 -15.64
N GLN A 196 11.38 -14.35 -15.74
CA GLN A 196 10.54 -14.78 -14.63
C GLN A 196 11.35 -15.43 -13.50
N ALA A 197 12.32 -16.29 -13.83
CA ALA A 197 13.21 -16.89 -12.84
C ALA A 197 14.03 -15.82 -12.07
N LEU A 198 14.61 -14.85 -12.80
CA LEU A 198 15.34 -13.72 -12.22
C LEU A 198 14.44 -12.84 -11.34
N LEU A 199 13.22 -12.54 -11.80
CA LEU A 199 12.21 -11.77 -11.05
C LEU A 199 11.82 -12.48 -9.75
N LYS A 200 11.53 -13.78 -9.84
CA LYS A 200 11.08 -14.58 -8.69
C LYS A 200 12.17 -14.71 -7.64
N HIS A 201 13.42 -14.90 -8.06
CA HIS A 201 14.52 -15.15 -7.14
C HIS A 201 15.11 -13.88 -6.53
N PHE A 202 15.34 -12.84 -7.33
CA PHE A 202 16.07 -11.64 -6.88
C PHE A 202 15.17 -10.43 -6.60
N GLY A 203 14.03 -10.32 -7.28
CA GLY A 203 13.01 -9.27 -7.04
C GLY A 203 13.40 -7.81 -7.32
N SER A 204 14.68 -7.48 -7.51
CA SER A 204 15.13 -6.10 -7.80
C SER A 204 16.46 -6.06 -8.57
N VAL A 205 16.70 -4.96 -9.30
CA VAL A 205 17.90 -4.82 -10.17
C VAL A 205 19.16 -4.81 -9.31
N ARG A 206 19.08 -4.10 -8.18
CA ARG A 206 20.14 -4.02 -7.18
C ARG A 206 20.49 -5.39 -6.58
N ALA A 207 19.50 -6.26 -6.36
CA ALA A 207 19.76 -7.61 -5.87
C ALA A 207 20.49 -8.47 -6.92
N ILE A 208 20.20 -8.29 -8.21
CA ILE A 208 20.95 -8.95 -9.29
C ILE A 208 22.37 -8.39 -9.41
N SER A 209 22.54 -7.07 -9.36
CA SER A 209 23.87 -6.44 -9.43
C SER A 209 24.81 -6.98 -8.34
N ASN A 210 24.28 -7.15 -7.12
CA ASN A 210 25.01 -7.73 -6.00
C ASN A 210 25.18 -9.25 -6.04
N ALA A 211 24.43 -9.97 -6.89
CA ALA A 211 24.49 -11.43 -6.95
C ALA A 211 25.78 -11.92 -7.62
N SER A 212 26.28 -13.08 -7.20
CA SER A 212 27.41 -13.70 -7.88
C SER A 212 26.98 -14.27 -9.24
N LEU A 213 27.95 -14.47 -10.13
CA LEU A 213 27.68 -15.05 -11.44
C LEU A 213 27.20 -16.50 -11.31
N ASP A 214 27.69 -17.22 -10.30
CA ASP A 214 27.29 -18.59 -10.01
C ASP A 214 25.85 -18.63 -9.47
N ASP A 215 25.42 -17.67 -8.65
CA ASP A 215 24.02 -17.57 -8.17
C ASP A 215 23.04 -17.31 -9.33
N LEU A 216 23.44 -16.49 -10.30
CA LEU A 216 22.64 -16.22 -11.50
C LEU A 216 22.54 -17.43 -12.43
N ALA A 217 23.64 -18.20 -12.55
CA ALA A 217 23.70 -19.40 -13.38
C ALA A 217 22.99 -20.60 -12.73
N ALA A 218 22.80 -20.61 -11.41
CA ALA A 218 22.09 -21.66 -10.69
C ALA A 218 20.56 -21.62 -10.86
N LEU A 219 20.02 -20.56 -11.47
CA LEU A 219 18.58 -20.44 -11.71
C LEU A 219 18.08 -21.40 -12.79
N ASP A 220 16.85 -21.87 -12.62
CA ASP A 220 16.19 -22.74 -13.59
C ASP A 220 16.12 -22.10 -14.99
N GLY A 221 16.63 -22.81 -15.98
CA GLY A 221 16.72 -22.35 -17.37
C GLY A 221 17.79 -21.30 -17.67
N MET A 222 18.64 -20.90 -16.70
CA MET A 222 19.78 -20.03 -16.93
C MET A 222 21.03 -20.81 -17.37
N SER A 223 21.78 -20.24 -18.31
CA SER A 223 23.12 -20.70 -18.68
C SER A 223 24.16 -19.69 -18.18
N ARG A 224 25.41 -20.13 -18.05
CA ARG A 224 26.52 -19.24 -17.65
C ARG A 224 26.68 -18.03 -18.58
N ASP A 225 26.56 -18.24 -19.89
CA ASP A 225 26.54 -17.18 -20.92
C ASP A 225 25.37 -16.19 -20.74
N ALA A 226 24.19 -16.68 -20.35
CA ALA A 226 23.05 -15.81 -20.08
C ALA A 226 23.24 -15.00 -18.78
N ALA A 227 23.83 -15.61 -17.74
CA ALA A 227 24.16 -14.93 -16.49
C ALA A 227 25.20 -13.82 -16.70
N GLU A 228 26.22 -14.07 -17.54
CA GLU A 228 27.22 -13.07 -17.92
C GLU A 228 26.59 -11.88 -18.63
N LYS A 229 25.73 -12.12 -19.63
CA LYS A 229 25.01 -11.05 -20.34
C LYS A 229 24.15 -10.21 -19.42
N VAL A 230 23.45 -10.84 -18.47
CA VAL A 230 22.63 -10.12 -17.48
C VAL A 230 23.51 -9.23 -16.61
N LYS A 231 24.65 -9.74 -16.14
CA LYS A 231 25.57 -9.00 -15.26
C LYS A 231 26.29 -7.86 -16.00
N GLU A 232 26.70 -8.09 -17.24
CA GLU A 232 27.31 -7.09 -18.11
C GLU A 232 26.33 -5.97 -18.44
N TYR A 233 25.08 -6.30 -18.77
CA TYR A 233 24.06 -5.32 -19.10
C TYR A 233 23.70 -4.46 -17.88
N ILE A 234 23.46 -5.07 -16.72
CA ILE A 234 23.11 -4.33 -15.50
C ILE A 234 24.27 -3.46 -15.01
N GLY A 235 25.52 -3.93 -15.12
CA GLY A 235 26.70 -3.14 -14.78
C GLY A 235 26.99 -1.95 -15.70
N ARG A 236 26.31 -1.85 -16.86
CA ARG A 236 26.37 -0.67 -17.75
C ARG A 236 25.28 0.38 -17.46
N VAL A 237 24.23 -0.01 -16.73
CA VAL A 237 23.04 0.82 -16.46
C VAL A 237 23.09 1.45 -15.05
N GLU A 238 23.89 0.90 -14.13
CA GLU A 238 24.25 1.54 -12.85
C GLU A 238 25.34 2.61 -13.01
#